data_AF-A0A1W6PVB8-F1
#
_entry.id   AF-A0A1W6PVB8-F1
#
_cell.length_a   1.000
_cell.length_b   1.000
_cell.length_c   1.000
_cell.angle_alpha   90.00
_cell.angle_beta   90.00
_cell.angle_gamma   90.00
#
_symmetry.space_group_name_H-M   'P 1'
#
loop_
_entity.id
_entity.type
_entity.pdbx_description
1 polymer ?
#
loop_
_entity_poly.entity_id
_entity_poly.type
_entity_poly.pdbx_seq_one_letter_code
_entity_poly.pdbx_strand_id
1 'polypeptide(L)'
;MASGDKGSTYLSALETAETYFPNQTRLVQRLFYVNEAFHSMCEDLAAAAQALAHVEGLPEAVREARRQEYAGLVEALLKEMGEAIAQSKVVVLGRPPLIAPKSS
;
A
#
# COMPACT_ATOMS: atom_id res chain seq x y z
N MET A 1 18.82 20.79 3.01
CA MET A 1 18.76 19.67 3.97
C MET A 1 17.34 19.10 3.90
N ALA A 2 17.14 17.94 3.25
CA ALA A 2 15.81 17.30 3.13
C ALA A 2 15.94 15.76 3.03
N SER A 3 16.90 15.18 3.75
CA SER A 3 17.10 13.72 3.78
C SER A 3 16.46 13.04 4.98
N GLY A 4 15.98 13.80 5.98
CA GLY A 4 15.35 13.26 7.20
C GLY A 4 13.86 12.99 7.08
N ASP A 5 13.15 13.73 6.23
CA ASP A 5 11.69 13.65 6.12
C ASP A 5 11.24 12.40 5.36
N LYS A 6 11.98 12.06 4.30
CA LYS A 6 11.69 10.89 3.45
C LYS A 6 11.71 9.58 4.24
N GLY A 7 12.67 9.40 5.15
CA GLY A 7 12.76 8.18 5.95
C GLY A 7 11.59 8.01 6.93
N SER A 8 11.09 9.12 7.48
CA SER A 8 9.92 9.11 8.37
C SER A 8 8.63 8.83 7.60
N THR A 9 8.43 9.47 6.45
CA THR A 9 7.27 9.24 5.58
C THR A 9 7.27 7.81 5.05
N TYR A 10 8.44 7.29 4.66
CA TYR A 10 8.63 5.93 4.17
C TYR A 10 8.24 4.88 5.21
N LEU A 11 8.70 5.01 6.45
CA LEU A 11 8.30 4.10 7.52
C LEU A 11 6.81 4.24 7.86
N SER A 12 6.27 5.46 7.86
CA SER A 12 4.84 5.69 8.11
C SER A 12 3.94 5.07 7.03
N ALA A 13 4.39 5.04 5.77
CA ALA A 13 3.68 4.41 4.66
C ALA A 13 3.57 2.90 4.85
N LEU A 14 4.68 2.27 5.26
CA LEU A 14 4.70 0.85 5.56
C LEU A 14 3.84 0.51 6.78
N GLU A 15 3.99 1.23 7.89
CA GLU A 15 3.21 1.01 9.13
C GLU A 15 1.69 1.17 8.87
N THR A 16 1.32 2.14 8.05
CA THR A 16 -0.08 2.34 7.65
C THR A 16 -0.57 1.12 6.88
N ALA A 17 0.14 0.68 5.84
CA ALA A 17 -0.22 -0.50 5.07
C ALA A 17 -0.33 -1.78 5.92
N GLU A 18 0.59 -1.96 6.88
CA GLU A 18 0.57 -3.09 7.81
C GLU A 18 -0.67 -3.10 8.71
N THR A 19 -1.15 -1.91 9.11
CA THR A 19 -2.38 -1.75 9.90
C THR A 19 -3.62 -2.23 9.13
N TYR A 20 -3.67 -1.99 7.82
CA TYR A 20 -4.77 -2.44 6.96
C TYR A 20 -4.64 -3.91 6.52
N PHE A 21 -3.43 -4.46 6.51
CA PHE A 21 -3.16 -5.84 6.09
C PHE A 21 -2.42 -6.66 7.17
N PRO A 22 -2.97 -6.79 8.40
CA PRO A 22 -2.25 -7.39 9.53
C PRO A 22 -1.88 -8.86 9.29
N ASN A 23 -2.73 -9.60 8.58
CA ASN A 23 -2.51 -11.01 8.25
C ASN A 23 -1.47 -11.22 7.13
N GLN A 24 -0.99 -10.15 6.49
CA GLN A 24 -0.11 -10.20 5.32
C GLN A 24 1.11 -9.29 5.46
N THR A 25 1.40 -8.81 6.67
CA THR A 25 2.51 -7.91 7.05
C THR A 25 3.83 -8.26 6.36
N ARG A 26 4.28 -9.52 6.45
CA ARG A 26 5.55 -9.94 5.81
C ARG A 26 5.56 -9.78 4.28
N LEU A 27 4.41 -9.98 3.64
CA LEU A 27 4.27 -9.86 2.19
C LEU A 27 4.18 -8.38 1.78
N VAL A 28 3.46 -7.57 2.56
CA VAL A 28 3.41 -6.11 2.41
C VAL A 28 4.82 -5.52 2.54
N GLN A 29 5.57 -5.85 3.58
CA GLN A 29 6.97 -5.44 3.75
C GLN A 29 7.82 -5.81 2.52
N ARG A 30 7.74 -7.08 2.07
CA ARG A 30 8.48 -7.51 0.89
C ARG A 30 8.12 -6.67 -0.33
N LEU A 31 6.84 -6.53 -0.64
CA LEU A 31 6.37 -5.77 -1.80
C LEU A 31 6.78 -4.31 -1.72
N PHE A 32 6.70 -3.72 -0.54
CA PHE A 32 7.10 -2.34 -0.29
C PHE A 32 8.58 -2.09 -0.62
N TYR A 33 9.48 -3.03 -0.29
CA TYR A 33 10.91 -2.87 -0.61
C TYR A 33 11.29 -3.28 -2.04
N VAL A 34 10.52 -4.14 -2.71
CA VAL A 34 10.91 -4.71 -4.02
C VAL A 34 10.06 -4.24 -5.21
N ASN A 35 8.93 -3.59 -4.97
CA ASN A 35 8.01 -3.13 -6.00
C ASN A 35 7.71 -1.64 -5.80
N GLU A 36 8.29 -0.80 -6.66
CA GLU A 36 8.15 0.66 -6.62
C GLU A 36 6.70 1.13 -6.79
N ALA A 37 5.89 0.44 -7.61
CA ALA A 37 4.47 0.76 -7.75
C ALA A 37 3.72 0.45 -6.44
N PHE A 38 4.04 -0.65 -5.77
CA PHE A 38 3.46 -0.98 -4.47
C PHE A 38 3.90 -0.02 -3.37
N HIS A 39 5.16 0.41 -3.42
CA HIS A 39 5.68 1.46 -2.55
C HIS A 39 4.89 2.77 -2.71
N SER A 40 4.70 3.26 -3.94
CA SER A 40 3.90 4.46 -4.23
C SER A 40 2.46 4.33 -3.71
N MET A 41 1.83 3.17 -3.89
CA MET A 41 0.48 2.93 -3.34
C MET A 41 0.44 3.02 -1.81
N CYS A 42 1.50 2.60 -1.11
CA CYS A 42 1.58 2.73 0.35
C CYS A 42 1.74 4.20 0.78
N GLU A 43 2.51 4.99 0.03
CA GLU A 43 2.64 6.44 0.28
C GLU A 43 1.31 7.16 0.08
N ASP A 44 0.60 6.85 -1.01
CA ASP A 44 -0.72 7.40 -1.30
C ASP A 44 -1.75 7.01 -0.23
N LEU A 45 -1.71 5.76 0.25
CA LEU A 45 -2.57 5.29 1.33
C LEU A 45 -2.31 6.05 2.63
N ALA A 46 -1.04 6.26 3.00
CA ALA A 46 -0.70 7.03 4.19
C ALA A 46 -1.14 8.48 4.09
N ALA A 47 -0.95 9.12 2.92
CA ALA A 47 -1.43 10.47 2.69
C ALA A 47 -2.97 10.57 2.78
N ALA A 48 -3.70 9.62 2.19
CA ALA A 48 -5.16 9.59 2.23
C ALA A 48 -5.70 9.32 3.64
N ALA A 49 -5.10 8.37 4.37
CA ALA A 49 -5.46 8.07 5.75
C ALA A 49 -5.18 9.27 6.68
N GLN A 50 -4.03 9.93 6.49
CA GLN A 50 -3.71 11.15 7.22
C GLN A 50 -4.72 12.26 6.92
N ALA A 51 -5.06 12.49 5.64
CA ALA A 51 -6.07 13.48 5.26
C ALA A 51 -7.42 13.18 5.92
N LEU A 52 -7.85 11.92 5.93
CA LEU A 52 -9.08 11.48 6.58
C LEU A 52 -9.07 11.76 8.10
N ALA A 53 -7.94 11.53 8.78
CA ALA A 53 -7.81 11.87 10.19
C ALA A 53 -7.90 13.38 10.45
N HIS A 54 -7.38 14.21 9.54
CA HIS A 54 -7.49 15.67 9.63
C HIS A 54 -8.91 16.19 9.37
N VAL A 55 -9.73 15.45 8.62
CA VAL A 55 -11.14 15.81 8.36
C VAL A 55 -11.96 15.82 9.65
N GLU A 56 -11.60 15.02 10.66
CA GLU A 56 -12.23 15.08 11.99
C GLU A 56 -12.00 16.42 12.71
N GLY A 57 -11.05 17.24 12.26
CA GLY A 57 -10.86 18.62 12.74
C GLY A 57 -11.65 19.70 12.00
N LEU A 58 -12.28 19.38 10.86
CA LEU A 58 -12.94 20.36 9.99
C LEU A 58 -14.35 20.77 10.48
N PRO A 59 -14.88 21.92 10.05
CA PRO A 59 -16.28 22.28 10.31
C PRO A 59 -17.25 21.23 9.76
N GLU A 60 -18.33 20.93 10.50
CA GLU A 60 -19.31 19.89 10.19
C GLU A 60 -19.87 19.97 8.75
N ALA A 61 -20.09 21.19 8.26
CA ALA A 61 -20.59 21.46 6.91
C ALA A 61 -19.69 20.94 5.78
N VAL A 62 -18.39 20.78 6.02
CA VAL A 62 -17.40 20.30 5.03
C VAL A 62 -16.90 18.89 5.39
N ARG A 63 -17.07 18.49 6.65
CA ARG A 63 -16.62 17.22 7.22
C ARG A 63 -17.17 16.02 6.45
N GLU A 64 -18.48 15.97 6.25
CA GLU A 64 -19.10 14.78 5.65
C GLU A 64 -18.69 14.58 4.18
N ALA A 65 -18.70 15.65 3.39
CA ALA A 65 -18.30 15.61 1.99
C ALA A 65 -16.83 15.19 1.82
N ARG A 66 -15.92 15.75 2.64
CA ARG A 66 -14.50 15.40 2.59
C ARG A 66 -14.22 14.01 3.16
N ARG A 67 -14.94 13.61 4.21
CA ARG A 67 -14.84 12.26 4.78
C ARG A 67 -15.17 11.22 3.72
N GLN A 68 -16.25 11.41 2.98
CA GLN A 68 -16.66 10.48 1.93
C GLN A 68 -15.64 10.43 0.78
N GLU A 69 -15.10 11.58 0.38
CA GLU A 69 -14.06 11.66 -0.66
C GLU A 69 -12.80 10.89 -0.27
N TYR A 70 -12.22 11.18 0.91
CA TYR A 70 -11.00 10.51 1.36
C TYR A 70 -11.23 9.04 1.73
N ALA A 71 -12.40 8.69 2.28
CA ALA A 71 -12.74 7.29 2.53
C ALA A 71 -12.81 6.48 1.23
N GLY A 72 -13.37 7.06 0.16
CA GLY A 72 -13.39 6.43 -1.16
C GLY A 72 -12.01 6.23 -1.76
N LEU A 73 -11.09 7.20 -1.57
CA LEU A 73 -9.70 7.06 -1.98
C LEU A 73 -8.98 5.94 -1.22
N VAL A 74 -9.15 5.88 0.11
CA VAL A 74 -8.59 4.80 0.93
C VAL A 74 -9.13 3.45 0.47
N GLU A 75 -10.44 3.31 0.24
CA GLU A 75 -11.05 2.06 -0.22
C GLU A 75 -10.50 1.62 -1.59
N ALA A 76 -10.37 2.54 -2.55
CA ALA A 76 -9.81 2.25 -3.86
C ALA A 76 -8.36 1.77 -3.77
N LEU A 77 -7.52 2.45 -2.99
CA LEU A 77 -6.12 2.07 -2.76
C LEU A 77 -6.01 0.70 -2.10
N LEU A 78 -6.82 0.42 -1.08
CA LEU A 78 -6.82 -0.88 -0.41
C LEU A 78 -7.21 -2.01 -1.36
N LYS A 79 -8.13 -1.76 -2.29
CA LYS A 79 -8.50 -2.73 -3.32
C LYS A 79 -7.32 -3.01 -4.26
N GLU A 80 -6.69 -1.97 -4.80
CA GLU A 80 -5.54 -2.11 -5.71
C GLU A 80 -4.36 -2.82 -5.02
N MET A 81 -4.05 -2.44 -3.78
CA MET A 81 -3.03 -3.10 -2.98
C MET A 81 -3.37 -4.56 -2.70
N GLY A 82 -4.64 -4.87 -2.41
CA GLY A 82 -5.12 -6.24 -2.23
C GLY A 82 -4.94 -7.10 -3.47
N GLU A 83 -5.23 -6.54 -4.66
CA GLU A 83 -5.01 -7.19 -5.94
C GLU A 83 -3.51 -7.43 -6.21
N ALA A 84 -2.66 -6.42 -5.98
CA ALA A 84 -1.21 -6.55 -6.12
C ALA A 84 -0.63 -7.63 -5.19
N ILE A 85 -1.12 -7.70 -3.95
CA ILE A 85 -0.76 -8.75 -2.98
C ILE A 85 -1.20 -10.12 -3.48
N ALA A 86 -2.43 -10.26 -3.99
CA ALA A 86 -2.94 -11.51 -4.53
C ALA A 86 -2.14 -11.99 -5.75
N GLN A 87 -1.82 -11.09 -6.67
CA GLN A 87 -0.98 -11.38 -7.84
C GLN A 87 0.44 -11.81 -7.44
N SER A 88 1.03 -11.17 -6.42
CA SER A 88 2.34 -11.57 -5.90
C SER A 88 2.34 -13.00 -5.36
N LYS A 89 1.27 -13.40 -4.65
CA LYS A 89 1.11 -14.79 -4.19
C LYS A 89 1.00 -15.77 -5.35
N VAL A 90 0.30 -15.40 -6.42
CA VAL A 90 0.17 -16.23 -7.63
C VAL A 90 1.53 -16.41 -8.31
N VAL A 91 2.36 -15.36 -8.41
CA VAL A 91 3.73 -15.48 -8.96
C VAL A 91 4.61 -16.39 -8.10
N VAL A 92 4.47 -16.37 -6.78
CA VAL A 92 5.21 -17.26 -5.86
C VAL A 92 4.76 -18.72 -5.99
N LEU A 93 3.47 -18.99 -6.22
CA LEU A 93 2.94 -20.35 -6.39
C LEU A 93 3.09 -20.90 -7.81
N GLY A 94 3.37 -20.04 -8.79
CA GLY A 94 3.30 -20.34 -10.21
C GLY A 94 4.63 -20.52 -10.92
N ARG A 95 5.75 -20.80 -10.22
CA ARG A 95 7.01 -21.16 -10.91
C ARG A 95 7.18 -22.68 -10.97
N PRO A 96 6.63 -23.39 -11.98
CA PRO A 96 7.17 -24.70 -12.29
C PRO A 96 8.64 -24.50 -12.68
N PRO A 97 9.57 -25.32 -12.15
CA PRO A 97 10.92 -25.32 -12.68
C PRO A 97 10.80 -25.63 -14.17
N LEU A 98 11.39 -24.79 -15.03
CA LEU A 98 11.65 -25.15 -16.42
C LEU A 98 12.67 -26.30 -16.37
N ILE A 99 12.19 -27.53 -16.14
CA ILE A 99 12.95 -28.76 -16.23
C ILE A 99 13.14 -29.04 -17.72
N ALA A 100 14.25 -28.49 -18.24
CA ALA A 100 15.25 -29.15 -19.08
C ALA A 100 14.78 -29.83 -20.42
N PRO A 101 15.63 -30.60 -21.13
CA PRO A 101 16.78 -30.17 -21.94
C PRO A 101 16.80 -30.79 -23.36
N LYS A 102 17.65 -30.28 -24.27
CA LYS A 102 18.37 -31.05 -25.34
C LYS A 102 19.37 -30.09 -26.01
N SER A 103 20.71 -30.18 -25.92
CA SER A 103 21.69 -31.25 -26.17
C SER A 103 21.62 -31.88 -27.56
N SER A 104 22.63 -31.52 -28.37
CA SER A 104 23.05 -32.02 -29.69
C SER A 104 22.28 -31.57 -30.91
#